data_AF-A0A964D166-F1
#
_entry.id   AF-A0A964D166-F1
#
_cell.length_a   1.000
_cell.length_b   1.000
_cell.length_c   1.000
_cell.angle_alpha   90.00
_cell.angle_beta   90.00
_cell.angle_gamma   90.00
#
_symmetry.space_group_name_H-M   'P 1'
#
loop_
_entity.id
_entity.type
_entity.pdbx_description
1 polymer ?
#
loop_
_entity_poly.entity_id
_entity_poly.type
_entity_poly.pdbx_seq_one_letter_code
_entity_poly.pdbx_strand_id
1 'polypeptide(L)' 'MPIELIILIASLLVSWLVFNWAFKVLKASVGTAIALAAIVLAMQLLFGIGPNQLFQHITHLPQTLGKIIFGR' A
#
# COMPACT_ATOMS: atom_id res chain seq x y z
N MET A 1 26.13 32.40 -17.06
CA MET A 1 27.26 31.62 -16.52
C MET A 1 27.06 31.20 -15.05
N PRO A 2 26.58 32.04 -14.09
CA PRO A 2 26.35 31.59 -12.71
C PRO A 2 25.06 30.76 -12.52
N ILE A 3 24.02 31.03 -13.30
CA ILE A 3 22.70 30.40 -13.14
C ILE A 3 22.71 28.89 -13.44
N GLU A 4 23.51 28.46 -14.42
CA GLU A 4 23.61 27.06 -14.83
C GLU A 4 24.23 26.21 -13.73
N LEU A 5 25.22 26.75 -13.03
CA LEU A 5 25.85 26.09 -11.90
C LEU A 5 24.87 25.90 -10.73
N ILE A 6 24.03 26.90 -10.47
CA ILE A 6 22.97 26.84 -9.46
C ILE A 6 21.94 25.76 -9.84
N ILE A 7 21.51 25.72 -11.10
CA ILE A 7 20.54 24.70 -11.58
C ILE A 7 21.15 23.29 -11.50
N LEU A 8 22.43 23.13 -11.83
CA LEU A 8 23.14 21.86 -11.75
C LEU A 8 23.19 21.36 -10.30
N ILE A 9 23.57 22.23 -9.35
CA ILE A 9 23.62 21.87 -7.93
C ILE A 9 22.21 21.60 -7.38
N ALA A 10 21.22 22.43 -7.72
CA ALA A 10 19.84 22.26 -7.27
C ALA A 10 19.22 20.96 -7.79
N SER A 11 19.39 20.66 -9.08
CA SER A 11 18.90 19.42 -9.68
C SER A 11 19.58 18.18 -9.08
N LEU A 12 20.87 18.25 -8.78
CA LEU A 12 21.60 17.17 -8.13
C LEU A 12 21.06 16.90 -6.71
N LEU A 13 20.81 17.96 -5.93
CA LEU A 13 20.21 17.86 -4.60
C LEU A 13 18.79 17.31 -4.64
N VAL A 14 17.95 17.81 -5.55
CA VAL A 14 16.57 17.33 -5.71
C VAL A 14 16.55 15.87 -6.14
N SER A 15 17.36 15.49 -7.13
CA SER A 15 17.48 14.11 -7.59
C SER A 15 17.92 13.19 -6.44
N TRP A 16 18.95 13.59 -5.68
CA TRP A 16 19.41 12.84 -4.52
C TRP A 16 18.32 12.65 -3.45
N LEU A 17 17.54 13.71 -3.18
CA LEU A 17 16.46 13.68 -2.20
C LEU A 17 15.34 12.73 -2.64
N VAL A 18 14.93 12.82 -3.90
CA VAL A 18 13.90 11.93 -4.48
C VAL A 18 14.38 10.48 -4.48
N PHE A 19 15.65 10.24 -4.82
CA PHE A 19 16.23 8.90 -4.82
C PHE A 19 16.25 8.29 -3.41
N ASN A 20 16.68 9.05 -2.41
CA ASN A 20 16.67 8.60 -1.02
C ASN A 20 15.25 8.34 -0.50
N TRP A 21 14.29 9.19 -0.89
CA TRP A 21 12.88 8.99 -0.55
C TRP A 21 12.33 7.72 -1.21
N ALA A 22 12.61 7.50 -2.50
CA ALA A 22 12.20 6.30 -3.22
C ALA A 22 12.73 5.02 -2.57
N PHE A 23 13.99 5.00 -2.13
CA PHE A 23 14.55 3.87 -1.38
C PHE A 23 13.83 3.62 -0.05
N LYS A 24 13.48 4.68 0.68
CA LYS A 24 12.70 4.56 1.93
C LYS A 24 11.30 4.01 1.67
N VAL A 25 10.62 4.55 0.65
CA VAL A 25 9.28 4.08 0.26
C VAL A 25 9.34 2.64 -0.21
N LEU A 26 10.32 2.26 -1.01
CA LEU A 26 10.48 0.88 -1.47
C LEU A 26 10.64 -0.08 -0.29
N LYS A 27 11.48 0.25 0.70
CA LYS A 27 11.62 -0.54 1.92
C LYS A 27 10.31 -0.64 2.70
N ALA A 28 9.60 0.48 2.85
CA ALA A 28 8.30 0.50 3.53
C ALA A 28 7.27 -0.35 2.77
N SER A 29 7.18 -0.24 1.45
CA SER A 29 6.28 -1.02 0.60
C SER A 29 6.57 -2.51 0.66
N VAL A 30 7.84 -2.91 0.61
CA VAL A 30 8.25 -4.32 0.76
C VAL A 30 7.88 -4.84 2.14
N GLY A 31 8.16 -4.09 3.21
CA GLY A 31 7.77 -4.48 4.57
C GLY A 31 6.25 -4.65 4.72
N THR A 32 5.47 -3.71 4.21
CA THR A 32 4.01 -3.78 4.23
C THR A 32 3.47 -4.94 3.38
N ALA A 33 4.05 -5.20 2.21
CA ALA A 33 3.67 -6.33 1.36
C ALA A 33 3.98 -7.67 2.03
N ILE A 34 5.13 -7.81 2.69
CA ILE A 34 5.48 -9.01 3.46
C ILE A 34 4.53 -9.17 4.65
N ALA A 35 4.24 -8.11 5.39
CA ALA A 35 3.30 -8.15 6.51
C ALA A 35 1.90 -8.57 6.05
N LEU A 36 1.40 -8.01 4.94
CA LEU A 36 0.14 -8.41 4.33
C LEU A 36 0.17 -9.88 3.90
N ALA A 37 1.24 -10.32 3.22
CA ALA A 37 1.39 -11.70 2.83
C ALA A 37 1.40 -12.65 4.04
N ALA A 38 2.08 -12.26 5.13
CA ALA A 38 2.12 -13.02 6.37
C ALA A 38 0.72 -13.09 7.02
N ILE A 39 -0.02 -11.99 7.09
CA ILE A 39 -1.40 -11.97 7.61
C ILE A 39 -2.31 -12.85 6.77
N VAL A 40 -2.24 -12.74 5.44
CA VAL A 40 -3.03 -13.56 4.51
C VAL A 40 -2.68 -15.03 4.68
N LEU A 41 -1.40 -15.39 4.77
CA LEU A 41 -0.96 -16.76 5.03
C LEU A 41 -1.45 -17.27 6.38
N ALA A 42 -1.31 -16.48 7.45
CA ALA A 42 -1.81 -16.86 8.77
C ALA A 42 -3.32 -17.10 8.71
N MET A 43 -4.07 -16.23 8.03
CA MET A 43 -5.51 -16.39 7.93
C MET A 43 -5.91 -17.60 7.06
N GLN A 44 -5.18 -17.85 5.97
CA GLN A 44 -5.38 -19.03 5.15
C GLN A 44 -5.07 -20.32 5.92
N LEU A 45 -4.03 -20.34 6.75
CA LEU A 45 -3.64 -21.51 7.55
C LEU A 45 -4.55 -21.72 8.78
N LEU A 46 -4.97 -20.64 9.44
CA LEU A 46 -5.78 -20.70 10.68
C LEU A 46 -7.28 -20.85 10.39
N PHE A 47 -7.79 -20.14 9.38
CA PHE A 47 -9.23 -20.09 9.07
C PHE A 47 -9.59 -20.83 7.77
N GLY A 48 -8.61 -21.21 6.94
CA GLY A 48 -8.87 -21.86 5.64
C GLY A 48 -9.43 -20.93 4.57
N ILE A 49 -9.53 -19.62 4.84
CA ILE A 49 -10.17 -18.64 3.96
C ILE A 49 -9.11 -17.96 3.10
N GLY A 50 -9.31 -18.01 1.77
CA GLY A 50 -8.40 -17.37 0.82
C GLY A 50 -8.57 -15.85 0.75
N PRO A 51 -7.54 -15.09 0.32
CA PRO A 51 -7.60 -13.64 0.17
C PRO A 51 -8.72 -13.17 -0.76
N ASN A 52 -9.01 -13.94 -1.82
CA ASN A 52 -10.10 -13.63 -2.75
C ASN A 52 -11.48 -13.70 -2.08
N GLN A 53 -11.66 -14.61 -1.12
CA GLN A 53 -12.91 -14.77 -0.40
C GLN A 53 -13.14 -13.58 0.55
N LEU A 54 -12.10 -13.04 1.19
CA LEU A 54 -12.20 -11.81 1.97
C LEU A 54 -12.62 -10.63 1.11
N PHE A 55 -11.97 -10.44 -0.04
CA PHE A 55 -12.30 -9.34 -0.93
C PHE A 55 -13.76 -9.41 -1.37
N GLN A 56 -14.20 -10.60 -1.78
CA GLN A 56 -15.60 -10.85 -2.11
C GLN A 56 -16.51 -10.52 -0.91
N HIS A 57 -16.19 -11.03 0.28
CA HIS A 57 -16.99 -10.77 1.47
C HIS A 57 -17.06 -9.28 1.82
N ILE A 58 -15.95 -8.54 1.70
CA ILE A 58 -15.87 -7.09 1.92
C ILE A 58 -16.73 -6.33 0.89
N THR A 59 -16.73 -6.73 -0.38
CA THR A 59 -17.62 -6.10 -1.38
C THR A 59 -19.10 -6.40 -1.15
N HIS A 60 -19.43 -7.54 -0.55
CA HIS A 60 -20.81 -7.90 -0.22
C HIS A 60 -21.27 -7.35 1.14
N LEU A 61 -20.34 -7.04 2.06
CA LEU A 61 -20.62 -6.45 3.38
C LEU A 61 -21.53 -5.22 3.32
N PRO A 62 -21.28 -4.19 2.47
CA PRO A 62 -22.15 -3.02 2.36
C PRO A 62 -23.57 -3.37 1.95
N GLN A 63 -23.76 -4.40 1.11
CA GLN A 63 -25.09 -4.83 0.67
C GLN A 63 -25.85 -5.54 1.81
N THR A 64 -25.17 -6.38 2.58
CA THR A 64 -25.74 -7.00 3.79
C THR A 64 -26.03 -5.97 4.88
N LEU A 65 -25.10 -5.05 5.14
CA LEU A 65 -25.29 -3.98 6.13
C LEU A 65 -26.42 -3.02 5.69
N GLY A 66 -26.47 -2.67 4.41
CA GLY A 66 -27.56 -1.92 3.82
C GLY A 66 -28.91 -2.62 4.01
N LYS A 67 -29.01 -3.92 3.75
CA LYS A 67 -30.25 -4.69 3.99
C LYS A 67 -30.64 -4.78 5.46
N ILE A 68 -29.69 -4.83 6.38
CA ILE A 68 -29.98 -4.90 7.83
C ILE A 68 -30.40 -3.53 8.38
N ILE A 69 -29.82 -2.44 7.85
CA ILE A 69 -30.07 -1.07 8.31
C ILE A 69 -31.30 -0.46 7.62
N PHE A 70 -31.45 -0.67 6.31
CA PHE A 70 -32.60 -0.17 5.51
C PHE A 70 -33.74 -1.17 5.39
N GLY A 71 -33.55 -2.44 5.76
CA GLY A 71 -34.62 -3.45 5.76
C GLY A 71 -35.45 -3.40 7.03
N ARG A 72 -36.26 -2.34 7.15
CA ARG A 72 -37.57 -2.38 7.81
C ARG A 72 -38.65 -2.06 6.78
#